data_AF-A0A0K0GI51-F1
#
_entry.id   AF-A0A0K0GI51-F1
#
_cell.length_a   1.000
_cell.length_b   1.000
_cell.length_c   1.000
_cell.angle_alpha   90.00
_cell.angle_beta   90.00
_cell.angle_gamma   90.00
#
_symmetry.space_group_name_H-M   'P 1'
#
loop_
_entity.id
_entity.type
_entity.pdbx_description
1 polymer ?
#
loop_
_entity_poly.entity_id
_entity_poly.type
_entity_poly.pdbx_seq_one_letter_code
_entity_poly.pdbx_strand_id
1 'polypeptide(L)'
;MKRLLCDSGYTGDPFAEGVQDILGKHVTVQIAKRSELHTFKVMPKRWSVERSFAWLEKNRRLWKNCERRLNTSLQFIHLAFLALLLRRS
;
A
#
# COMPACT_ATOMS: atom_id res chain seq x y z
N MET A 1 -16.38 0.71 11.30
CA MET A 1 -15.57 1.42 10.28
C MET A 1 -14.30 0.63 10.00
N LYS A 2 -14.01 0.34 8.73
CA LYS A 2 -12.75 -0.30 8.31
C LYS A 2 -11.71 0.80 8.05
N ARG A 3 -10.45 0.56 8.43
CA ARG A 3 -9.35 1.53 8.24
C ARG A 3 -8.35 0.98 7.24
N LEU A 4 -8.06 1.74 6.20
CA LEU A 4 -7.02 1.43 5.21
C LEU A 4 -5.75 2.19 5.60
N LEU A 5 -4.67 1.46 5.86
CA LEU A 5 -3.37 2.07 6.17
C LEU A 5 -2.60 2.33 4.88
N CYS A 6 -2.13 3.56 4.69
CA CYS A 6 -1.41 3.99 3.49
C CYS A 6 -0.08 4.64 3.85
N ASP A 7 0.87 4.61 2.90
CA ASP A 7 2.15 5.30 3.06
C ASP A 7 1.97 6.83 3.05
N SER A 8 2.95 7.53 3.61
CA SER A 8 3.04 8.99 3.60
C SER A 8 2.99 9.63 2.21
N GLY A 9 3.40 8.93 1.16
CA GLY A 9 3.32 9.42 -0.23
C GLY A 9 1.89 9.57 -0.75
N TYR A 10 0.91 8.87 -0.17
CA TYR A 10 -0.50 8.94 -0.58
C TYR A 10 -1.28 9.99 0.21
N THR A 11 -0.64 11.11 0.52
CA THR A 11 -1.30 12.22 1.24
C THR A 11 -2.14 13.04 0.27
N GLY A 12 -3.46 13.08 0.45
CA GLY A 12 -4.36 13.97 -0.28
C GLY A 12 -5.83 13.56 -0.23
N ASP A 13 -6.71 14.56 -0.24
CA ASP A 13 -8.16 14.37 -0.30
C ASP A 13 -8.61 13.58 -1.56
N PRO A 14 -8.04 13.82 -2.77
CA PRO A 14 -8.44 13.07 -3.97
C PRO A 14 -8.17 11.56 -3.86
N PHE A 15 -7.11 11.18 -3.14
CA PHE A 15 -6.80 9.77 -2.93
C PHE A 15 -7.81 9.14 -1.96
N ALA A 16 -8.16 9.85 -0.88
CA ALA A 16 -9.14 9.37 0.08
C ALA A 16 -10.54 9.24 -0.54
N GLU A 17 -10.93 10.18 -1.40
CA GLU A 17 -12.18 10.12 -2.18
C GLU A 17 -12.18 8.93 -3.14
N GLY A 18 -11.13 8.75 -3.94
CA GLY A 18 -11.03 7.61 -4.86
C GLY A 18 -11.08 6.25 -4.14
N VAL A 19 -10.49 6.15 -2.95
CA VAL A 19 -10.60 4.94 -2.12
C VAL A 19 -12.04 4.72 -1.64
N GLN A 20 -12.75 5.77 -1.26
CA GLN A 20 -14.15 5.67 -0.84
C GLN A 20 -15.08 5.33 -2.00
N ASP A 21 -14.78 5.76 -3.22
CA ASP A 21 -15.56 5.40 -4.41
C ASP A 21 -15.40 3.92 -4.76
N ILE A 22 -14.19 3.36 -4.61
CA ILE A 22 -13.90 1.96 -4.94
C ILE A 22 -14.34 1.00 -3.81
N LEU A 23 -14.06 1.34 -2.54
CA LEU A 23 -14.27 0.45 -1.39
C LEU A 23 -15.51 0.81 -0.56
N GLY A 24 -16.14 1.96 -0.83
CA GLY A 24 -17.29 2.48 -0.11
C GLY A 24 -16.94 3.45 1.02
N LYS A 25 -17.88 4.35 1.34
CA LYS A 25 -17.77 5.42 2.37
C LYS A 25 -17.50 4.93 3.80
N HIS A 26 -17.60 3.63 4.05
CA HIS A 26 -17.34 3.04 5.37
C HIS A 26 -15.84 2.79 5.64
N VAL A 27 -14.98 3.06 4.65
CA VAL A 27 -13.52 2.94 4.73
C VAL A 27 -12.89 4.30 4.94
N THR A 28 -12.07 4.42 5.98
CA THR A 28 -11.28 5.63 6.26
C THR A 28 -9.82 5.37 5.95
N VAL A 29 -9.18 6.27 5.20
CA VAL A 29 -7.74 6.22 4.91
C VAL A 29 -6.97 6.78 6.10
N GLN A 30 -6.01 6.00 6.61
CA GLN A 30 -5.10 6.39 7.68
C GLN A 30 -3.68 6.43 7.12
N ILE A 31 -3.10 7.64 7.07
CA ILE A 31 -1.77 7.86 6.51
C ILE A 31 -0.72 7.62 7.60
N ALA A 32 0.24 6.73 7.31
CA ALA A 32 1.42 6.54 8.13
C ALA A 32 2.46 7.63 7.84
N LYS A 33 2.20 8.87 8.28
CA LYS A 33 3.13 10.00 8.12
C LYS A 33 4.03 10.18 9.33
N ARG A 34 5.33 10.43 9.10
CA ARG A 34 6.26 10.91 10.14
C ARG A 34 6.16 12.44 10.20
N SER A 35 5.52 12.96 11.25
CA SER A 35 5.33 14.41 11.43
C SER A 35 6.57 15.13 11.99
N GLU A 36 7.40 14.43 12.76
CA GLU A 36 8.58 15.01 13.43
C GLU A 36 9.85 14.25 13.01
N LEU A 37 10.73 14.94 12.28
CA LEU A 37 12.01 14.38 11.84
C LEU A 37 13.01 14.26 13.01
N HIS A 38 12.96 15.22 13.94
CA HIS A 38 13.91 15.37 15.05
C HIS A 38 13.56 14.54 16.29
N THR A 39 12.34 14.01 16.37
CA THR A 39 11.88 13.18 17.50
C THR A 39 11.62 11.76 17.03
N PHE A 40 12.13 10.76 17.75
CA PHE A 40 11.72 9.38 17.54
C PHE A 40 10.35 9.15 18.17
N LYS A 41 9.30 9.04 17.34
CA LYS A 41 7.95 8.71 17.77
C LYS A 41 7.57 7.34 17.23
N VAL A 42 7.23 6.40 18.11
CA VAL A 42 6.74 5.08 17.71
C VAL A 42 5.41 5.23 17.00
N MET A 43 5.35 4.79 15.74
CA MET A 43 4.12 4.80 14.94
C MET A 43 3.49 3.41 14.91
N PRO A 44 2.45 3.16 15.72
CA PRO A 44 1.80 1.85 15.73
C PRO A 44 1.18 1.57 14.35
N LYS A 45 1.44 0.36 13.82
CA LYS A 45 0.94 -0.19 12.53
C LYS A 45 1.63 0.28 11.24
N ARG A 46 2.63 1.16 11.32
CA ARG A 46 3.45 1.54 10.15
C ARG A 46 4.15 0.34 9.50
N TRP A 47 4.65 -0.58 10.34
CA TRP A 47 5.34 -1.79 9.88
C TRP A 47 4.50 -2.63 8.93
N SER A 48 3.17 -2.59 9.01
CA SER A 48 2.29 -3.35 8.11
C SER A 48 2.37 -2.84 6.67
N VAL A 49 2.44 -1.52 6.50
CA VAL A 49 2.57 -0.87 5.19
C VAL A 49 3.96 -1.17 4.62
N GLU A 50 5.02 -0.93 5.39
CA GLU A 50 6.40 -1.18 4.95
C GLU A 50 6.66 -2.67 4.63
N ARG A 51 6.11 -3.58 5.44
CA ARG A 51 6.22 -5.02 5.21
C ARG A 51 5.53 -5.44 3.92
N SER A 52 4.42 -4.79 3.55
CA SER A 52 3.74 -5.04 2.28
C SER A 52 4.61 -4.66 1.09
N PHE A 53 5.30 -3.52 1.16
CA PHE A 53 6.29 -3.12 0.16
C PHE A 53 7.49 -4.08 0.09
N ALA A 54 8.00 -4.51 1.24
CA ALA A 54 9.10 -5.47 1.29
C ALA A 54 8.75 -6.81 0.61
N TRP A 55 7.49 -7.25 0.69
CA TRP A 55 7.03 -8.44 -0.02
C TRP A 55 6.96 -8.25 -1.53
N LEU A 56 6.53 -7.07 -2.00
CA LEU A 56 6.55 -6.74 -3.42
C LEU A 56 7.99 -6.71 -3.95
N GLU A 57 8.92 -6.11 -3.21
CA GLU A 57 10.33 -6.03 -3.60
C GLU A 57 11.02 -7.40 -3.60
N LYS A 58 10.59 -8.33 -2.74
CA LYS A 58 11.05 -9.73 -2.77
C LYS A 58 10.60 -10.48 -4.03
N ASN A 59 9.53 -10.05 -4.69
CA ASN A 59 9.06 -10.68 -5.92
C ASN A 59 9.92 -10.20 -7.11
N ARG A 60 10.93 -11.00 -7.48
CA ARG A 60 11.87 -10.70 -8.58
C ARG A 60 11.19 -10.36 -9.91
N ARG A 61 9.96 -10.80 -10.13
CA ARG A 61 9.19 -10.51 -11.36
C ARG A 61 8.74 -9.04 -11.42
N LEU A 62 8.54 -8.39 -10.28
CA LEU A 62 8.18 -6.96 -10.17
C LEU A 62 9.40 -6.04 -10.22
N TRP A 63 10.48 -6.46 -10.89
CA TRP A 63 11.67 -5.63 -11.05
C TRP A 63 11.32 -4.31 -11.75
N LYS A 64 11.92 -3.22 -11.26
CA LYS A 64 11.54 -1.85 -11.62
C LYS A 64 11.55 -1.67 -13.15
N ASN A 65 10.40 -1.27 -13.69
CA ASN A 65 10.20 -0.89 -15.09
C ASN A 65 10.46 -2.00 -16.13
N CYS A 66 10.33 -3.29 -15.77
CA CYS A 66 10.40 -4.37 -16.75
C CYS A 66 9.25 -4.33 -17.78
N GLU A 67 8.16 -3.65 -17.46
CA GLU A 67 6.94 -3.73 -18.24
C GLU A 67 6.68 -2.47 -19.04
N ARG A 68 6.38 -2.66 -20.33
CA ARG A 68 6.13 -1.58 -21.28
C ARG A 68 4.79 -0.87 -21.03
N ARG A 69 3.81 -1.54 -20.40
CA ARG A 69 2.45 -1.02 -20.18
C ARG A 69 2.14 -1.03 -18.68
N LEU A 70 1.64 0.09 -18.17
CA LEU A 70 1.23 0.23 -16.77
C LEU A 70 0.16 -0.79 -16.35
N ASN A 71 -0.78 -1.11 -17.26
CA ASN A 71 -1.77 -2.13 -17.03
C ASN A 71 -1.13 -3.49 -16.77
N THR A 72 -0.13 -3.89 -17.54
CA THR A 72 0.52 -5.18 -17.30
C THR A 72 1.17 -5.19 -15.91
N SER A 73 1.85 -4.11 -15.51
CA SER A 73 2.47 -3.99 -14.19
C SER A 73 1.45 -4.09 -13.05
N LEU A 74 0.29 -3.46 -13.23
CA LEU A 74 -0.81 -3.52 -12.28
C LEU A 74 -1.27 -4.97 -12.06
N GLN A 75 -1.42 -5.77 -13.13
CA GLN A 75 -1.92 -7.13 -12.98
C GLN A 75 -0.90 -8.01 -12.25
N PHE A 76 0.41 -7.76 -12.45
CA PHE A 76 1.45 -8.48 -11.71
C PHE A 76 1.49 -8.12 -10.23
N ILE A 77 1.20 -6.87 -9.86
CA ILE A 77 1.04 -6.49 -8.44
C ILE A 77 -0.13 -7.26 -7.82
N HIS A 78 -1.29 -7.33 -8.51
CA HIS A 78 -2.42 -8.12 -8.04
C HIS A 78 -2.06 -9.61 -7.87
N LEU A 79 -1.38 -10.20 -8.86
CA LEU A 79 -0.95 -11.59 -8.80
C LEU A 79 0.03 -11.84 -7.64
N ALA A 80 0.94 -10.91 -7.37
CA ALA A 80 1.88 -11.00 -6.26
C ALA A 80 1.16 -11.04 -4.90
N PHE A 81 0.17 -10.16 -4.70
CA PHE A 81 -0.63 -10.15 -3.47
C PHE A 81 -1.50 -11.39 -3.33
N LEU A 82 -2.13 -11.87 -4.42
CA LEU A 82 -2.90 -13.11 -4.41
C LEU A 82 -2.03 -14.30 -4.02
N ALA A 83 -0.86 -14.46 -4.63
CA ALA A 83 0.08 -15.52 -4.29
C ALA A 83 0.56 -15.41 -2.82
N LEU A 84 0.74 -14.20 -2.31
CA LEU A 84 1.10 -13.98 -0.91
C LEU A 84 -0.01 -14.37 0.05
N LEU A 85 -1.26 -14.00 -0.24
CA LEU A 85 -2.42 -14.36 0.58
C LEU A 85 -2.66 -15.87 0.59
N LEU A 86 -2.53 -16.52 -0.57
CA LEU A 86 -2.67 -17.98 -0.69
C LEU A 86 -1.61 -18.74 0.12
N ARG A 87 -0.37 -18.25 0.18
CA ARG A 87 0.70 -18.87 0.99
C ARG A 87 0.53 -18.66 2.51
N ARG A 88 -0.34 -17.75 2.91
CA ARG A 88 -0.59 -17.39 4.33
C ARG A 88 -1.94 -17.90 4.83
N SER A 89 -2.75 -18.50 3.95
CA SER A 89 -4.02 -19.16 4.27
C SER A 89 -3.73 -20.56 4.80
#